data_AF-A0A350IF72-F1
#
_entry.id   AF-A0A350IF72-F1
#
_cell.length_a   1.000
_cell.length_b   1.000
_cell.length_c   1.000
_cell.angle_alpha   90.00
_cell.angle_beta   90.00
_cell.angle_gamma   90.00
#
_symmetry.space_group_name_H-M   'P 1'
#
loop_
_entity.id
_entity.type
_entity.pdbx_description
1 polymer ?
#
loop_
_entity_poly.entity_id
_entity_poly.type
_entity_poly.pdbx_seq_one_letter_code
_entity_poly.pdbx_strand_id
1 'polypeptide(L)'
;KYQQYQQKSSTWTAAIRESKEKELADIQNRIEEFNQSIQQELQQQQSQLMAPIQKKAVEAVNKLAKEGGYIYVFEQGSLLYFDASQSTDLTPAARKALNIPASRTLESLQQELQA
;
A
#
# COMPACT_ATOMS: atom_id res chain seq x y z
N LYS A 1 -25.91 -19.78 9.44
CA LYS A 1 -25.63 -20.73 10.55
C LYS A 1 -26.04 -20.18 11.92
N TYR A 2 -25.59 -18.97 12.30
CA TYR A 2 -25.99 -18.34 13.57
C TYR A 2 -27.51 -18.13 13.72
N GLN A 3 -28.19 -17.58 12.70
CA GLN A 3 -29.65 -17.42 12.71
C GLN A 3 -30.41 -18.76 12.82
N GLN A 4 -29.89 -19.82 12.20
CA GLN A 4 -30.47 -21.17 12.30
C GLN A 4 -30.30 -21.75 13.70
N TYR A 5 -29.15 -21.51 14.35
CA TYR A 5 -28.92 -21.86 15.74
C TYR A 5 -29.90 -21.14 16.67
N GLN A 6 -30.09 -19.83 16.51
CA GLN A 6 -31.05 -19.07 17.33
C GLN A 6 -32.48 -19.59 17.21
N GLN A 7 -32.91 -19.99 16.02
CA GLN A 7 -34.30 -20.43 15.77
C GLN A 7 -34.57 -21.88 16.18
N LYS A 8 -33.55 -22.75 16.19
CA LYS A 8 -33.72 -24.20 16.35
C LYS A 8 -33.00 -24.80 17.55
N SER A 9 -32.19 -24.03 18.28
CA SER A 9 -31.43 -24.53 19.43
C SER A 9 -32.32 -25.18 20.49
N SER A 10 -33.51 -24.62 20.76
CA SER A 10 -34.46 -25.16 21.74
C SER A 10 -35.06 -26.51 21.36
N THR A 11 -35.00 -26.92 20.09
CA THR A 11 -35.53 -28.19 19.59
C THR A 11 -34.47 -29.28 19.42
N TRP A 12 -33.19 -28.94 19.66
CA TRP A 12 -32.06 -29.87 19.54
C TRP A 12 -31.67 -30.49 20.88
N THR A 13 -31.11 -31.70 20.83
CA THR A 13 -30.49 -32.34 21.99
C THR A 13 -29.25 -31.56 22.44
N ALA A 14 -28.83 -31.75 23.69
CA ALA A 14 -27.64 -31.08 24.24
C ALA A 14 -26.38 -31.31 23.39
N ALA A 15 -26.15 -32.55 22.94
CA ALA A 15 -25.01 -32.90 22.10
C ALA A 15 -25.03 -32.19 20.73
N ILE A 16 -26.20 -32.04 20.11
CA ILE A 16 -26.33 -31.31 18.83
C ILE A 16 -26.09 -29.81 19.05
N ARG A 17 -26.60 -29.23 20.15
CA ARG A 17 -26.34 -27.82 20.47
C ARG A 17 -24.85 -27.55 20.66
N GLU A 18 -24.18 -28.34 21.49
CA GLU A 18 -22.74 -28.20 21.77
C GLU A 18 -21.91 -28.30 20.49
N SER A 19 -22.22 -29.26 19.61
CA SER A 19 -21.56 -29.38 18.30
C SER A 19 -21.78 -28.14 17.42
N LYS A 20 -22.99 -27.56 17.43
CA LYS A 20 -23.29 -26.34 16.66
C LYS A 20 -22.67 -25.08 17.26
N GLU A 21 -22.58 -24.97 18.58
CA GLU A 21 -21.87 -23.87 19.25
C GLU A 21 -20.38 -23.91 18.93
N LYS A 22 -19.76 -25.08 18.99
CA LYS A 22 -18.36 -25.27 18.59
C LYS A 22 -18.14 -24.90 17.12
N GLU A 23 -19.01 -25.36 16.22
CA GLU A 23 -18.95 -24.99 14.80
C GLU A 23 -19.05 -23.47 14.59
N LEU A 24 -19.90 -22.78 15.37
CA LEU A 24 -20.04 -21.32 15.30
C LEU A 24 -18.81 -20.59 15.84
N ALA A 25 -18.23 -21.07 16.94
CA ALA A 25 -16.99 -20.54 17.50
C ALA A 25 -15.82 -20.71 16.52
N ASP A 26 -15.67 -21.89 15.91
CA ASP A 26 -14.63 -22.15 14.91
C ASP A 26 -14.79 -21.23 13.68
N ILE A 27 -16.02 -20.95 13.25
CA ILE A 27 -16.28 -19.99 12.16
C ILE A 27 -15.88 -18.57 12.57
N GLN A 28 -16.18 -18.14 13.79
CA GLN A 28 -15.80 -16.81 14.28
C GLN A 28 -14.27 -16.66 14.32
N ASN A 29 -13.57 -17.63 14.89
CA ASN A 29 -12.11 -17.65 14.93
C ASN A 29 -11.51 -17.57 13.52
N ARG A 30 -12.03 -18.35 12.56
CA ARG A 30 -11.56 -18.31 11.17
C ARG A 30 -11.82 -16.97 10.48
N ILE A 31 -12.92 -16.27 10.82
CA ILE A 31 -13.19 -14.93 10.30
C ILE A 31 -12.18 -13.94 10.84
N GLU A 32 -11.86 -14.01 12.14
CA GLU A 32 -10.85 -13.16 12.76
C GLU A 32 -9.46 -13.40 12.17
N GLU A 33 -9.04 -14.65 12.03
CA GLU A 33 -7.78 -15.04 11.38
C GLU A 33 -7.72 -14.55 9.94
N PHE A 34 -8.80 -14.74 9.17
CA PHE A 34 -8.88 -14.29 7.78
C PHE A 34 -8.80 -12.76 7.67
N ASN A 35 -9.47 -12.02 8.55
CA ASN A 35 -9.38 -10.56 8.56
C ASN A 35 -7.95 -10.10 8.85
N GLN A 36 -7.25 -10.73 9.80
CA GLN A 36 -5.85 -10.42 10.09
C GLN A 36 -4.93 -10.76 8.92
N SER A 37 -5.11 -11.92 8.29
CA SER A 37 -4.30 -12.34 7.14
C SER A 37 -4.48 -11.43 5.94
N ILE A 38 -5.71 -11.00 5.66
CA ILE A 38 -6.00 -10.08 4.54
C ILE A 38 -5.33 -8.72 4.76
N GLN A 39 -5.34 -8.18 5.98
CA GLN A 39 -4.64 -6.92 6.27
C GLN A 39 -3.13 -7.03 6.02
N GLN A 40 -2.52 -8.14 6.45
CA GLN A 40 -1.09 -8.41 6.21
C GLN A 40 -0.81 -8.59 4.71
N GLU A 41 -1.65 -9.35 4.00
CA GLU A 41 -1.50 -9.59 2.58
C GLU A 41 -1.62 -8.29 1.77
N LEU A 42 -2.60 -7.44 2.10
CA LEU A 42 -2.76 -6.13 1.45
C LEU A 42 -1.53 -5.24 1.65
N GLN A 43 -0.99 -5.18 2.87
CA GLN A 43 0.25 -4.44 3.13
C GLN A 43 1.42 -5.00 2.33
N GLN A 44 1.55 -6.33 2.27
CA GLN A 44 2.61 -7.00 1.52
C GLN A 44 2.49 -6.72 0.02
N GLN A 45 1.29 -6.84 -0.55
CA GLN A 45 1.04 -6.54 -1.96
C GLN A 45 1.34 -5.08 -2.26
N GLN A 46 0.92 -4.13 -1.42
CA GLN A 46 1.25 -2.72 -1.59
C GLN A 46 2.78 -2.52 -1.62
N SER A 47 3.51 -3.12 -0.68
CA SER A 47 4.98 -3.04 -0.65
C SER A 47 5.60 -3.66 -1.89
N GLN A 48 5.12 -4.82 -2.34
CA GLN A 48 5.64 -5.51 -3.53
C GLN A 48 5.41 -4.72 -4.81
N LEU A 49 4.27 -4.05 -4.93
CA LEU A 49 3.94 -3.20 -6.08
C LEU A 49 4.71 -1.87 -6.06
N MET A 50 4.96 -1.30 -4.87
CA MET A 50 5.72 -0.05 -4.73
C MET A 50 7.23 -0.25 -4.89
N ALA A 51 7.78 -1.36 -4.44
CA ALA A 51 9.22 -1.67 -4.53
C ALA A 51 9.84 -1.46 -5.94
N PRO A 52 9.27 -1.99 -7.04
CA PRO A 52 9.83 -1.77 -8.38
C PRO A 52 9.70 -0.31 -8.84
N ILE A 53 8.68 0.42 -8.39
CA ILE A 53 8.51 1.85 -8.71
C ILE A 53 9.62 2.65 -8.03
N GLN A 54 9.83 2.42 -6.74
CA GLN A 54 10.90 3.08 -5.98
C GLN A 54 12.27 2.75 -6.57
N LYS A 55 12.51 1.48 -6.91
CA LYS A 55 13.76 1.04 -7.55
C LYS A 55 14.02 1.81 -8.85
N LYS A 56 13.03 1.91 -9.76
CA LYS A 56 13.17 2.66 -11.01
C LYS A 56 13.45 4.14 -10.78
N ALA A 57 12.79 4.75 -9.79
CA ALA A 57 13.01 6.16 -9.45
C ALA A 57 14.45 6.37 -8.94
N VAL A 58 14.91 5.54 -8.00
CA VAL A 58 16.28 5.60 -7.46
C VAL A 58 17.32 5.37 -8.55
N GLU A 59 17.12 4.38 -9.43
CA GLU A 59 18.04 4.12 -10.54
C GLU A 59 18.14 5.29 -11.52
N ALA A 60 17.00 5.91 -11.87
CA ALA A 60 16.97 7.08 -12.73
C ALA A 60 17.70 8.28 -12.10
N VAL A 61 17.44 8.57 -10.82
CA VAL A 61 18.11 9.63 -10.08
C VAL A 61 19.61 9.35 -9.96
N ASN A 62 20.01 8.13 -9.61
CA ASN A 62 21.43 7.75 -9.51
C ASN A 62 22.18 7.90 -10.84
N LYS A 63 21.53 7.57 -11.96
CA LYS A 63 22.11 7.77 -13.28
C LYS A 63 22.36 9.26 -13.56
N LEU A 64 21.34 10.10 -13.37
CA LEU A 64 21.43 11.55 -13.55
C LEU A 64 22.46 12.19 -12.60
N ALA A 65 22.48 11.72 -11.35
CA ALA A 65 23.43 12.17 -10.33
C ALA A 65 24.88 11.94 -10.79
N LYS A 66 25.17 10.73 -11.28
CA LYS A 66 26.50 10.37 -11.79
C LYS A 66 26.87 11.15 -13.06
N GLU A 67 25.95 11.28 -14.01
CA GLU A 67 26.19 12.00 -15.26
C GLU A 67 26.45 13.49 -15.04
N GLY A 68 25.80 14.10 -14.05
CA GLY A 68 26.00 15.51 -13.69
C GLY A 68 27.07 15.76 -12.62
N GLY A 69 27.74 14.73 -12.12
CA GLY A 69 28.81 14.88 -11.13
C GLY A 69 28.33 15.34 -9.74
N TYR A 70 27.08 15.06 -9.38
CA TYR A 70 26.52 15.42 -8.07
C TYR A 70 27.00 14.46 -6.98
N ILE A 71 27.46 15.02 -5.87
CA ILE A 71 27.97 14.24 -4.72
C ILE A 71 26.82 13.81 -3.81
N TYR A 72 25.76 14.63 -3.73
CA TYR A 72 24.55 14.35 -2.96
C TYR A 72 23.31 14.79 -3.72
N VAL A 73 22.22 14.04 -3.52
CA VAL A 73 20.87 14.40 -3.98
C VAL A 73 19.94 14.18 -2.80
N PHE A 74 19.10 15.17 -2.50
CA PHE A 74 18.15 15.14 -1.40
C PHE A 74 16.73 15.34 -1.92
N GLU A 75 15.75 14.78 -1.23
CA GLU A 75 14.36 15.17 -1.43
C GLU A 75 14.14 16.56 -0.86
N GLN A 76 13.50 17.45 -1.62
CA GLN A 76 13.30 18.84 -1.23
C GLN A 76 12.63 18.98 0.15
N GLY A 77 11.65 18.13 0.46
CA GLY A 77 10.94 18.15 1.75
C GLY A 77 11.75 17.67 2.95
N SER A 78 12.93 17.06 2.73
CA SER A 78 13.82 16.60 3.80
C SER A 78 14.79 17.68 4.30
N LEU A 79 14.93 18.77 3.55
CA LEU A 79 15.85 19.87 3.86
C LEU A 79 15.10 20.98 4.60
N LEU A 80 15.68 21.47 5.70
CA LEU A 80 15.17 22.66 6.41
C LEU A 80 15.36 23.94 5.57
N TYR A 81 16.44 23.97 4.78
CA TYR A 81 16.77 25.07 3.89
C TYR A 81 17.61 24.55 2.72
N PHE A 82 17.38 25.10 1.54
CA PHE A 82 18.26 24.97 0.38
C PHE A 82 18.19 26.24 -0.44
N ASP A 83 19.29 26.61 -1.09
CA ASP A 83 19.31 27.72 -2.04
C ASP A 83 19.01 27.18 -3.44
N ALA A 84 17.83 27.50 -3.98
CA ALA A 84 17.40 27.06 -5.30
C ALA A 84 18.31 27.60 -6.44
N SER A 85 19.00 28.72 -6.24
CA SER A 85 19.92 29.29 -7.23
C SER A 85 21.26 28.55 -7.28
N GLN A 86 21.64 27.91 -6.17
CA GLN A 86 22.87 27.12 -6.05
C GLN A 86 22.61 25.60 -6.14
N SER A 87 21.35 25.20 -6.17
CA SER A 87 20.92 23.81 -6.26
C SER A 87 20.48 23.49 -7.68
N THR A 88 20.61 22.23 -8.08
CA THR A 88 20.04 21.76 -9.34
C THR A 88 18.87 20.82 -9.08
N ASP A 89 17.71 21.14 -9.64
CA ASP A 89 16.54 20.26 -9.58
C ASP A 89 16.65 19.17 -10.66
N LEU A 90 16.81 17.92 -10.21
CA LEU A 90 16.87 16.75 -11.08
C LEU A 90 15.47 16.23 -11.46
N THR A 91 14.40 16.71 -10.83
CA THR A 91 13.03 16.21 -11.02
C THR A 91 12.58 16.28 -12.49
N PRO A 92 12.79 17.37 -13.24
CA PRO A 92 12.39 17.43 -14.65
C PRO A 92 13.13 16.39 -15.52
N ALA A 93 14.43 16.22 -15.28
CA ALA A 93 15.24 15.24 -16.00
C ALA A 93 14.85 13.80 -15.64
N ALA A 94 14.59 13.52 -14.36
CA ALA A 94 14.13 12.23 -13.88
C ALA A 94 12.75 11.86 -14.47
N ARG A 95 11.80 12.80 -14.51
CA ARG A 95 10.49 12.59 -15.14
C ARG A 95 10.64 12.25 -16.62
N LYS A 96 11.50 12.96 -17.35
CA LYS A 96 11.80 12.65 -18.75
C LYS A 96 12.41 11.25 -18.91
N ALA A 97 13.38 10.89 -18.09
CA ALA A 97 14.04 9.58 -18.11
C ALA A 97 13.06 8.42 -17.83
N LEU A 98 12.04 8.67 -17.01
CA LEU A 98 10.99 7.71 -16.65
C LEU A 98 9.75 7.79 -17.57
N ASN A 99 9.77 8.62 -18.62
CA ASN A 99 8.65 8.85 -19.52
C ASN A 99 7.36 9.35 -18.82
N ILE A 100 7.51 10.14 -17.76
CA ILE A 100 6.39 10.76 -17.03
C ILE A 100 6.07 12.12 -17.70
N PRO A 101 4.88 12.29 -18.29
CA PRO A 101 4.50 13.55 -18.94
C PRO A 101 4.47 14.71 -17.96
N ALA A 102 4.82 15.93 -18.40
CA ALA A 102 4.75 17.13 -17.58
C ALA A 102 3.34 17.41 -17.02
N SER A 103 2.31 17.06 -17.79
CA SER A 103 0.89 17.15 -17.41
C SER A 103 0.49 16.21 -16.27
N ARG A 104 1.27 15.16 -15.98
CA ARG A 104 0.99 14.23 -14.87
C ARG A 104 1.41 14.88 -13.55
N THR A 105 0.46 15.51 -12.86
CA THR A 105 0.67 16.16 -11.54
C THR A 105 0.00 15.37 -10.43
N LEU A 106 0.43 15.60 -9.18
CA LEU A 106 -0.24 15.04 -8.00
C LEU A 106 -1.72 15.42 -7.96
N GLU A 107 -2.05 16.65 -8.35
CA GLU A 107 -3.43 17.13 -8.44
C GLU A 107 -4.24 16.36 -9.48
N SER A 108 -3.70 16.14 -10.69
CA SER A 108 -4.38 15.34 -11.72
C SER A 108 -4.59 13.88 -11.29
N LEU A 109 -3.64 13.32 -10.54
CA LEU A 109 -3.70 11.97 -9.99
C LEU A 109 -4.79 11.85 -8.91
N GLN A 110 -4.88 12.86 -8.04
CA GLN A 110 -5.89 12.91 -6.99
C GLN A 110 -7.31 13.02 -7.58
N GLN A 111 -7.48 13.80 -8.63
CA GLN A 111 -8.76 13.94 -9.33
C GLN A 111 -9.20 12.61 -9.97
N GLU A 112 -8.28 11.87 -10.61
CA GLU A 112 -8.60 10.55 -11.19
C GLU A 112 -8.98 9.50 -10.15
N LEU A 113 -8.33 9.50 -8.98
CA LEU A 113 -8.63 8.54 -7.91
C LEU A 113 -9.95 8.84 -7.18
N GLN A 114 -10.48 10.04 -7.34
CA GLN A 114 -11.76 10.47 -6.76
C GLN A 114 -12.96 10.31 -7.72
N ALA A 115 -12.69 10.03 -9.00
CA ALA A 115 -13.70 9.81 -10.04
C ALA A 115 -14.09 8.33 -10.16
#